data_AF-A0A543KIJ0-F1
#
_entry.id   AF-A0A543KIJ0-F1
#
_cell.length_a   1.000
_cell.length_b   1.000
_cell.length_c   1.000
_cell.angle_alpha   90.00
_cell.angle_beta   90.00
_cell.angle_gamma   90.00
#
_symmetry.space_group_name_H-M   'P 1'
#
loop_
_entity.id
_entity.type
_entity.pdbx_description
1 polymer ?
#
loop_
_entity_poly.entity_id
_entity_poly.type
_entity_poly.pdbx_seq_one_letter_code
_entity_poly.pdbx_strand_id
1 'polypeptide(L)'
;MPEDNLCNPMAGVTDLGDGLTVVDIWQGLHANAKAWPVNPYGLASAAQNRTLIDGTDLSVLRALAAYPGAGWSALCTAAGWTSYGAVALSWCQGATLSQVLDAWLASGFSLKPLPEYERPARLLNPTLLPQTRSLSALVEAAQPNAFALCVMIAHSPEPLDFDMSLETLQSVPQPQLAAFFKSRMLQKPVRSPDEDQLIVIWTATVKGTEFDIWEAA
;
A
#
# COMPACT_ATOMS: atom_id res chain seq x y z
N MET A 1 21.51 12.83 44.31
CA MET A 1 20.67 13.98 43.91
C MET A 1 19.34 13.41 43.47
N PRO A 2 18.19 14.01 43.83
CA PRO A 2 16.91 13.54 43.31
C PRO A 2 16.91 13.74 41.80
N GLU A 3 16.50 12.71 41.04
CA GLU A 3 16.38 12.74 39.57
C GLU A 3 15.29 13.72 39.09
N ASP A 4 14.53 14.31 40.02
CA ASP A 4 13.33 15.12 39.78
C ASP A 4 13.58 16.55 39.26
N ASN A 5 14.82 16.92 38.93
CA ASN A 5 15.19 18.29 38.52
C ASN A 5 15.83 18.38 37.12
N LEU A 6 15.75 17.32 36.31
CA LEU A 6 16.20 17.38 34.93
C LEU A 6 15.09 17.96 34.05
N CYS A 7 15.42 19.02 33.30
CA CYS A 7 14.57 19.53 32.24
C CYS A 7 14.29 18.40 31.24
N ASN A 8 13.05 17.89 31.22
CA ASN A 8 12.60 16.92 30.23
C ASN A 8 11.86 17.67 29.11
N PRO A 9 12.54 18.03 27.99
CA PRO A 9 11.89 18.74 26.89
C PRO A 9 10.80 17.90 26.20
N MET A 10 10.73 16.59 26.48
CA MET A 10 9.74 15.67 25.94
C MET A 10 8.53 15.47 26.86
N ALA A 11 8.42 16.23 27.97
CA ALA A 11 7.28 16.14 28.87
C ALA A 11 5.95 16.36 28.10
N GLY A 12 5.04 15.39 28.20
CA GLY A 12 3.73 15.40 27.52
C GLY A 12 3.71 14.75 26.14
N VAL A 13 4.86 14.31 25.61
CA VAL A 13 4.88 13.53 24.37
C VAL A 13 4.34 12.12 24.62
N THR A 14 3.63 11.56 23.63
CA THR A 14 3.37 10.11 23.63
C THR A 14 4.60 9.41 23.07
N ASP A 15 5.35 8.76 23.97
CA ASP A 15 6.50 7.92 23.62
C ASP A 15 6.01 6.55 23.13
N LEU A 16 6.52 6.11 21.98
CA LEU A 16 6.22 4.82 21.37
C LEU A 16 7.33 3.79 21.61
N GLY A 17 8.34 4.14 22.41
CA GLY A 17 9.53 3.34 22.67
C GLY A 17 10.73 3.83 21.85
N ASP A 18 11.94 3.56 22.35
CA ASP A 18 13.22 3.95 21.71
C ASP A 18 13.35 5.44 21.38
N GLY A 19 12.59 6.30 22.09
CA GLY A 19 12.55 7.74 21.86
C GLY A 19 11.77 8.16 20.60
N LEU A 20 10.99 7.25 20.00
CA LEU A 20 10.17 7.54 18.84
C LEU A 20 8.83 8.15 19.25
N THR A 21 8.45 9.22 18.56
CA THR A 21 7.14 9.83 18.67
C THR A 21 6.31 9.55 17.41
N VAL A 22 5.00 9.78 17.47
CA VAL A 22 4.12 9.69 16.29
C VAL A 22 4.54 10.67 15.18
N VAL A 23 5.13 11.81 15.55
CA VAL A 23 5.62 12.80 14.58
C VAL A 23 6.88 12.28 13.89
N ASP A 24 7.78 11.62 14.61
CA ASP A 24 8.99 11.03 14.03
C ASP A 24 8.63 9.91 13.05
N ILE A 25 7.66 9.05 13.39
CA ILE A 25 7.18 8.01 12.48
C ILE A 25 6.55 8.65 11.24
N TRP A 26 5.68 9.64 11.41
CA TRP A 26 5.05 10.33 10.28
C TRP A 26 6.11 10.94 9.36
N GLN A 27 7.09 11.69 9.90
CA GLN A 27 8.15 12.30 9.11
C GLN A 27 9.05 11.26 8.43
N GLY A 28 9.43 10.20 9.15
CA GLY A 28 10.27 9.11 8.66
C GLY A 28 9.66 8.40 7.46
N LEU A 29 8.38 8.03 7.54
CA LEU A 29 7.66 7.40 6.42
C LEU A 29 7.68 8.26 5.15
N HIS A 30 7.49 9.58 5.28
CA HIS A 30 7.50 10.48 4.13
C HIS A 30 8.91 10.73 3.57
N ALA A 31 9.93 10.81 4.44
CA ALA A 31 11.32 10.89 4.01
C ALA A 31 11.72 9.63 3.24
N ASN A 32 11.36 8.45 3.77
CA ASN A 32 11.62 7.15 3.16
C ASN A 32 10.84 6.96 1.86
N ALA A 33 9.59 7.41 1.78
CA ALA A 33 8.82 7.41 0.53
C ALA A 33 9.51 8.20 -0.59
N LYS A 34 10.12 9.35 -0.27
CA LYS A 34 10.89 10.16 -1.23
C LYS A 34 12.22 9.49 -1.61
N ALA A 35 12.87 8.81 -0.65
CA ALA A 35 14.14 8.14 -0.86
C ALA A 35 14.02 6.78 -1.58
N TRP A 36 12.85 6.13 -1.54
CA TRP A 36 12.65 4.79 -2.09
C TRP A 36 12.86 4.64 -3.61
N PRO A 37 12.36 5.55 -4.49
CA PRO A 37 12.59 5.42 -5.92
C PRO A 37 14.05 5.73 -6.31
N VAL A 38 14.77 6.48 -5.48
CA VAL A 38 16.16 6.88 -5.72
C VAL A 38 17.13 5.85 -5.13
N ASN A 39 18.38 5.83 -5.62
CA ASN A 39 19.48 5.07 -5.01
C ASN A 39 20.51 6.04 -4.39
N PRO A 40 20.16 6.77 -3.32
CA PRO A 40 20.99 7.86 -2.82
C PRO A 40 22.16 7.36 -1.95
N TYR A 41 22.15 6.09 -1.54
CA TYR A 41 23.12 5.55 -0.58
C TYR A 41 24.32 4.85 -1.22
N GLY A 42 24.49 4.93 -2.55
CA GLY A 42 25.62 4.28 -3.24
C GLY A 42 25.65 2.76 -3.05
N LEU A 43 24.51 2.16 -2.68
CA LEU A 43 24.37 0.70 -2.56
C LEU A 43 24.53 0.06 -3.94
N ALA A 44 25.10 -1.15 -3.94
CA ALA A 44 25.45 -1.88 -5.15
C ALA A 44 24.25 -2.11 -6.09
N SER A 45 23.02 -2.05 -5.58
CA SER A 45 21.81 -2.01 -6.40
C SER A 45 20.69 -1.19 -5.76
N ALA A 46 19.83 -0.60 -6.60
CA ALA A 46 18.59 0.05 -6.18
C ALA A 46 17.64 -0.92 -5.44
N ALA A 47 17.70 -2.22 -5.77
CA ALA A 47 16.88 -3.25 -5.11
C ALA A 47 17.25 -3.42 -3.63
N GLN A 48 18.54 -3.47 -3.29
CA GLN A 48 19.00 -3.56 -1.91
C GLN A 48 18.57 -2.33 -1.09
N ASN A 49 18.65 -1.14 -1.68
CA ASN A 49 18.19 0.08 -1.03
C ASN A 49 16.69 0.02 -0.68
N ARG A 50 15.86 -0.36 -1.65
CA ARG A 50 14.41 -0.48 -1.46
C ARG A 50 14.04 -1.44 -0.35
N THR A 51 14.70 -2.61 -0.29
CA THR A 51 14.48 -3.60 0.78
C THR A 51 14.83 -3.05 2.17
N LEU A 52 15.94 -2.31 2.30
CA LEU A 52 16.33 -1.70 3.58
C LEU A 52 15.35 -0.63 4.04
N ILE A 53 14.90 0.24 3.12
CA ILE A 53 13.92 1.27 3.41
C ILE A 53 12.57 0.63 3.81
N ASP A 54 12.11 -0.39 3.07
CA ASP A 54 10.87 -1.11 3.39
C ASP A 54 10.95 -1.81 4.76
N GLY A 55 12.08 -2.42 5.09
CA GLY A 55 12.32 -3.03 6.40
C GLY A 55 12.29 -2.01 7.55
N THR A 56 12.86 -0.81 7.31
CA THR A 56 12.86 0.29 8.29
C THR A 56 11.43 0.80 8.52
N ASP A 57 10.69 1.06 7.44
CA ASP A 57 9.29 1.50 7.50
C ASP A 57 8.42 0.47 8.24
N LEU A 58 8.55 -0.82 7.92
CA LEU A 58 7.82 -1.88 8.64
C LEU A 58 8.16 -1.94 10.13
N SER A 59 9.41 -1.67 10.52
CA SER A 59 9.81 -1.64 11.93
C SER A 59 9.12 -0.50 12.68
N VAL A 60 9.10 0.70 12.12
CA VAL A 60 8.45 1.86 12.77
C VAL A 60 6.94 1.76 12.74
N LEU A 61 6.35 1.21 11.68
CA LEU A 61 4.90 0.97 11.60
C LEU A 61 4.41 0.04 12.71
N ARG A 62 5.18 -1.00 13.07
CA ARG A 62 4.84 -1.90 14.17
C ARG A 62 4.79 -1.21 15.54
N ALA A 63 5.54 -0.13 15.74
CA ALA A 63 5.49 0.64 16.98
C ALA A 63 4.13 1.33 17.21
N LEU A 64 3.32 1.50 16.16
CA LEU A 64 1.98 2.08 16.26
C LEU A 64 0.93 1.10 16.80
N ALA A 65 1.25 -0.18 17.02
CA ALA A 65 0.27 -1.22 17.39
C ALA A 65 -0.60 -0.86 18.61
N ALA A 66 -0.03 -0.17 19.60
CA ALA A 66 -0.73 0.27 20.81
C ALA A 66 -1.23 1.72 20.73
N TYR A 67 -0.87 2.48 19.69
CA TYR A 67 -1.26 3.87 19.56
C TYR A 67 -2.71 3.98 19.04
N PRO A 68 -3.60 4.77 19.68
CA PRO A 68 -4.98 4.88 19.25
C PRO A 68 -5.11 5.43 17.82
N GLY A 69 -5.85 4.72 16.96
CA GLY A 69 -6.10 5.16 15.58
C GLY A 69 -6.67 6.58 15.48
N ALA A 70 -7.55 6.97 16.41
CA ALA A 70 -8.10 8.33 16.47
C ALA A 70 -7.02 9.41 16.66
N GLY A 71 -5.99 9.14 17.47
CA GLY A 71 -4.86 10.06 17.66
C GLY A 71 -4.03 10.21 16.38
N TRP A 72 -3.85 9.12 15.64
CA TRP A 72 -3.12 9.14 14.36
C TRP A 72 -3.93 9.86 13.27
N SER A 73 -5.23 9.61 13.23
CA SER A 73 -6.15 10.32 12.34
C SER A 73 -6.17 11.82 12.60
N ALA A 74 -6.12 12.26 13.86
CA ALA A 74 -6.05 13.67 14.20
C ALA A 74 -4.77 14.33 13.66
N LEU A 75 -3.61 13.68 13.83
CA LEU A 75 -2.34 14.13 13.25
C LEU A 75 -2.44 14.24 11.72
N CYS A 76 -2.92 13.19 11.04
CA CYS A 76 -3.04 13.20 9.57
C CYS A 76 -4.10 14.20 9.07
N THR A 77 -5.12 14.50 9.87
CA THR A 77 -6.11 15.52 9.51
C THR A 77 -5.51 16.92 9.55
N ALA A 78 -4.64 17.19 10.54
CA ALA A 78 -3.93 18.47 10.66
C ALA A 78 -2.80 18.62 9.62
N ALA A 79 -2.05 17.53 9.36
CA ALA A 79 -0.90 17.55 8.46
C ALA A 79 -1.28 17.33 6.97
N GLY A 80 -2.45 16.77 6.71
CA GLY A 80 -2.88 16.28 5.40
C GLY A 80 -2.76 14.76 5.28
N TRP A 81 -3.81 14.12 4.74
CA TRP A 81 -3.81 12.69 4.48
C TRP A 81 -2.87 12.35 3.32
N THR A 82 -2.06 11.31 3.51
CA THR A 82 -1.21 10.71 2.47
C THR A 82 -1.48 9.21 2.42
N SER A 83 -1.09 8.53 1.34
CA SER A 83 -1.17 7.06 1.29
C SER A 83 -0.34 6.40 2.41
N TYR A 84 0.79 7.00 2.80
CA TYR A 84 1.58 6.53 3.94
C TYR A 84 0.94 6.82 5.30
N GLY A 85 0.23 7.94 5.44
CA GLY A 85 -0.61 8.22 6.62
C GLY A 85 -1.75 7.21 6.76
N ALA A 86 -2.40 6.85 5.65
CA ALA A 86 -3.41 5.80 5.61
C ALA A 86 -2.81 4.42 5.97
N VAL A 87 -1.64 4.10 5.43
CA VAL A 87 -0.93 2.86 5.75
C VAL A 87 -0.58 2.78 7.24
N ALA A 88 -0.03 3.85 7.82
CA ALA A 88 0.27 3.90 9.24
C ALA A 88 -0.98 3.75 10.12
N LEU A 89 -2.14 4.28 9.67
CA LEU A 89 -3.41 4.03 10.35
C LEU A 89 -3.72 2.53 10.44
N SER A 90 -3.39 1.73 9.42
CA SER A 90 -3.63 0.26 9.44
C SER A 90 -2.90 -0.48 10.56
N TRP A 91 -1.85 0.13 11.12
CA TRP A 91 -1.07 -0.42 12.23
C TRP A 91 -1.51 0.10 13.59
N CYS A 92 -2.40 1.10 13.64
CA CYS A 92 -2.88 1.67 14.89
C CYS A 92 -3.93 0.80 15.58
N GLN A 93 -4.06 0.94 16.90
CA GLN A 93 -5.05 0.24 17.70
C GLN A 93 -6.48 0.60 17.24
N GLY A 94 -7.29 -0.43 16.99
CA GLY A 94 -8.70 -0.28 16.64
C GLY A 94 -8.96 0.20 15.21
N ALA A 95 -7.93 0.27 14.37
CA ALA A 95 -8.10 0.61 12.97
C ALA A 95 -8.79 -0.51 12.18
N THR A 96 -9.62 -0.12 11.23
CA THR A 96 -10.32 -1.01 10.31
C THR A 96 -9.87 -0.78 8.87
N LEU A 97 -10.04 -1.78 8.01
CA LEU A 97 -9.72 -1.62 6.58
C LEU A 97 -10.52 -0.49 5.94
N SER A 98 -11.79 -0.31 6.30
CA SER A 98 -12.62 0.80 5.78
C SER A 98 -12.00 2.16 6.06
N GLN A 99 -11.59 2.42 7.31
CA GLN A 99 -10.97 3.70 7.68
C GLN A 99 -9.66 3.95 6.94
N VAL A 100 -8.86 2.90 6.71
CA VAL A 100 -7.62 2.97 5.95
C VAL A 100 -7.90 3.32 4.49
N LEU A 101 -8.91 2.69 3.88
CA LEU A 101 -9.30 2.98 2.49
C LEU A 101 -9.85 4.40 2.35
N ASP A 102 -10.68 4.86 3.29
CA ASP A 102 -11.20 6.24 3.30
C ASP A 102 -10.06 7.26 3.42
N ALA A 103 -9.10 7.01 4.33
CA ALA A 103 -7.91 7.83 4.49
C ALA A 103 -7.03 7.82 3.22
N TRP A 104 -6.90 6.67 2.55
CA TRP A 104 -6.16 6.58 1.31
C TRP A 104 -6.85 7.40 0.21
N LEU A 105 -8.15 7.26 0.03
CA LEU A 105 -8.91 8.03 -0.95
C LEU A 105 -8.80 9.54 -0.67
N ALA A 106 -8.87 9.95 0.60
CA ALA A 106 -8.68 11.34 1.02
C ALA A 106 -7.29 11.91 0.68
N SER A 107 -6.28 11.05 0.49
CA SER A 107 -4.94 11.49 0.07
C SER A 107 -4.83 11.90 -1.39
N GLY A 108 -5.77 11.48 -2.24
CA GLY A 108 -5.68 11.66 -3.69
C GLY A 108 -4.57 10.85 -4.37
N PHE A 109 -3.88 9.95 -3.66
CA PHE A 109 -2.83 9.12 -4.25
C PHE A 109 -3.42 8.02 -5.14
N SER A 110 -3.22 8.15 -6.46
CA SER A 110 -3.67 7.18 -7.46
C SER A 110 -2.89 5.87 -7.33
N LEU A 111 -3.58 4.75 -7.08
CA LEU A 111 -2.95 3.42 -7.03
C LEU A 111 -2.84 2.84 -8.45
N LYS A 112 -1.61 2.56 -8.90
CA LYS A 112 -1.29 2.01 -10.22
C LYS A 112 -0.42 0.76 -10.09
N PRO A 113 -0.46 -0.18 -11.06
CA PRO A 113 0.34 -1.40 -10.98
C PRO A 113 1.81 -1.17 -11.38
N LEU A 114 2.47 -0.26 -10.66
CA LEU A 114 3.87 0.12 -10.79
C LEU A 114 4.55 0.02 -9.41
N PRO A 115 5.84 -0.34 -9.33
CA PRO A 115 6.49 -0.64 -8.05
C PRO A 115 6.37 0.45 -6.97
N GLU A 116 6.55 1.72 -7.36
CA GLU A 116 6.46 2.90 -6.48
C GLU A 116 5.03 3.25 -6.08
N TYR A 117 4.06 2.96 -6.94
CA TYR A 117 2.63 3.19 -6.67
C TYR A 117 2.01 2.09 -5.81
N GLU A 118 2.48 0.85 -5.96
CA GLU A 118 2.04 -0.28 -5.13
C GLU A 118 2.72 -0.30 -3.76
N ARG A 119 3.83 0.42 -3.58
CA ARG A 119 4.61 0.39 -2.35
C ARG A 119 3.79 0.63 -1.08
N PRO A 120 2.94 1.66 -0.97
CA PRO A 120 2.21 1.88 0.27
C PRO A 120 1.30 0.69 0.58
N ALA A 121 0.71 0.03 -0.42
CA ALA A 121 -0.15 -1.14 -0.21
C ALA A 121 0.65 -2.33 0.36
N ARG A 122 1.90 -2.53 -0.08
CA ARG A 122 2.79 -3.56 0.47
C ARG A 122 3.16 -3.33 1.95
N LEU A 123 3.05 -2.11 2.43
CA LEU A 123 3.33 -1.74 3.83
C LEU A 123 2.10 -1.78 4.73
N LEU A 124 0.91 -2.05 4.18
CA LEU A 124 -0.30 -2.23 4.99
C LEU A 124 -0.12 -3.36 6.00
N ASN A 125 -0.76 -3.20 7.16
CA ASN A 125 -0.82 -4.25 8.16
C ASN A 125 -1.54 -5.48 7.56
N PRO A 126 -0.84 -6.61 7.39
CA PRO A 126 -1.41 -7.80 6.74
C PRO A 126 -2.58 -8.39 7.53
N THR A 127 -2.71 -8.10 8.83
CA THR A 127 -3.82 -8.60 9.66
C THR A 127 -5.18 -8.02 9.27
N LEU A 128 -5.21 -6.90 8.53
CA LEU A 128 -6.44 -6.31 8.00
C LEU A 128 -6.83 -6.84 6.62
N LEU A 129 -6.00 -7.69 6.01
CA LEU A 129 -6.15 -8.14 4.63
C LEU A 129 -6.28 -9.67 4.55
N PRO A 130 -7.09 -10.19 3.60
CA PRO A 130 -7.14 -11.62 3.33
C PRO A 130 -5.76 -12.16 2.94
N GLN A 131 -5.37 -13.29 3.53
CA GLN A 131 -4.13 -13.99 3.20
C GLN A 131 -4.42 -15.09 2.17
N THR A 132 -4.68 -14.68 0.93
CA THR A 132 -5.05 -15.58 -0.17
C THR A 132 -4.50 -15.08 -1.51
N ARG A 133 -4.37 -16.03 -2.45
CA ARG A 133 -3.99 -15.77 -3.84
C ARG A 133 -5.15 -15.93 -4.81
N SER A 134 -6.27 -16.47 -4.35
CA SER A 134 -7.49 -16.65 -5.14
C SER A 134 -8.10 -15.29 -5.46
N LEU A 135 -8.23 -14.97 -6.74
CA LEU A 135 -8.90 -13.74 -7.17
C LEU A 135 -10.37 -13.73 -6.75
N SER A 136 -11.06 -14.87 -6.82
CA SER A 136 -12.46 -14.96 -6.40
C SER A 136 -12.64 -14.62 -4.91
N ALA A 137 -11.77 -15.14 -4.04
CA ALA A 137 -11.78 -14.82 -2.61
C ALA A 137 -11.45 -13.35 -2.32
N LEU A 138 -10.52 -12.74 -3.08
CA LEU A 138 -10.23 -11.32 -2.96
C LEU A 138 -11.40 -10.45 -3.44
N VAL A 139 -12.07 -10.84 -4.53
CA VAL A 139 -13.26 -10.13 -5.03
C VAL A 139 -14.36 -10.14 -3.97
N GLU A 140 -14.63 -11.29 -3.34
CA GLU A 140 -15.61 -11.41 -2.27
C GLU A 140 -15.26 -10.51 -1.08
N ALA A 141 -14.01 -10.56 -0.60
CA ALA A 141 -13.55 -9.75 0.53
C ALA A 141 -13.55 -8.24 0.25
N ALA A 142 -13.40 -7.84 -1.02
CA ALA A 142 -13.36 -6.44 -1.42
C ALA A 142 -14.74 -5.82 -1.65
N GLN A 143 -15.82 -6.61 -1.81
CA GLN A 143 -17.14 -6.06 -2.13
C GLN A 143 -17.62 -5.04 -1.08
N PRO A 144 -18.30 -3.95 -1.51
CA PRO A 144 -18.56 -3.53 -2.90
C PRO A 144 -17.45 -2.63 -3.50
N ASN A 145 -16.28 -2.57 -2.89
CA ASN A 145 -15.23 -1.59 -3.16
C ASN A 145 -14.14 -2.13 -4.11
N ALA A 146 -14.24 -1.78 -5.39
CA ALA A 146 -13.22 -2.12 -6.39
C ALA A 146 -11.82 -1.60 -6.06
N PHE A 147 -11.71 -0.45 -5.41
CA PHE A 147 -10.41 0.08 -4.97
C PHE A 147 -9.79 -0.80 -3.87
N ALA A 148 -10.61 -1.37 -2.98
CA ALA A 148 -10.13 -2.34 -1.99
C ALA A 148 -9.51 -3.58 -2.66
N LEU A 149 -10.10 -4.07 -3.76
CA LEU A 149 -9.53 -5.18 -4.54
C LEU A 149 -8.16 -4.81 -5.13
N CYS A 150 -8.01 -3.62 -5.71
CA CYS A 150 -6.71 -3.12 -6.19
C CYS A 150 -5.68 -3.07 -5.05
N VAL A 151 -6.06 -2.60 -3.86
CA VAL A 151 -5.18 -2.55 -2.68
C VAL A 151 -4.76 -3.96 -2.24
N MET A 152 -5.69 -4.91 -2.19
CA MET A 152 -5.39 -6.31 -1.83
C MET A 152 -4.44 -6.95 -2.85
N ILE A 153 -4.63 -6.72 -4.15
CA ILE A 153 -3.74 -7.21 -5.20
C ILE A 153 -2.36 -6.53 -5.13
N ALA A 154 -2.32 -5.23 -4.86
CA ALA A 154 -1.06 -4.47 -4.72
C ALA A 154 -0.27 -4.86 -3.47
N HIS A 155 -0.95 -5.28 -2.40
CA HIS A 155 -0.34 -5.76 -1.17
C HIS A 155 0.46 -7.06 -1.39
N SER A 156 -0.08 -7.98 -2.19
CA SER A 156 0.56 -9.28 -2.44
C SER A 156 1.54 -9.20 -3.61
N PRO A 157 2.84 -9.51 -3.41
CA PRO A 157 3.81 -9.62 -4.48
C PRO A 157 3.74 -10.96 -5.23
N GLU A 158 2.96 -11.94 -4.73
CA GLU A 158 2.87 -13.26 -5.32
C GLU A 158 1.95 -13.29 -6.56
N PRO A 159 2.16 -14.25 -7.48
CA PRO A 159 1.27 -14.44 -8.61
C PRO A 159 -0.18 -14.69 -8.15
N LEU A 160 -1.10 -13.96 -8.75
CA LEU A 160 -2.53 -14.09 -8.52
C LEU A 160 -3.09 -15.31 -9.25
N ASP A 161 -3.93 -16.08 -8.57
CA ASP A 161 -4.64 -17.21 -9.15
C ASP A 161 -5.97 -16.70 -9.75
N PHE A 162 -6.04 -16.68 -11.09
CA PHE A 162 -7.25 -16.29 -11.83
C PHE A 162 -8.24 -17.45 -11.89
N ASP A 163 -8.89 -17.72 -10.76
CA ASP A 163 -9.81 -18.85 -10.53
C ASP A 163 -11.29 -18.54 -10.84
N MET A 164 -11.55 -17.43 -11.51
CA MET A 164 -12.89 -17.02 -11.94
C MET A 164 -13.17 -17.46 -13.39
N SER A 165 -14.45 -17.50 -13.79
CA SER A 165 -14.81 -17.82 -15.17
C SER A 165 -14.26 -16.78 -16.15
N LEU A 166 -13.93 -17.23 -17.36
CA LEU A 166 -13.46 -16.34 -18.45
C LEU A 166 -14.45 -15.20 -18.71
N GLU A 167 -15.75 -15.50 -18.73
CA GLU A 167 -16.83 -14.51 -18.89
C GLU A 167 -16.75 -13.41 -17.83
N THR A 168 -16.53 -13.78 -16.56
CA THR A 168 -16.40 -12.81 -15.47
C THR A 168 -15.19 -11.91 -15.67
N LEU A 169 -14.04 -12.49 -16.05
CA LEU A 169 -12.79 -11.77 -16.26
C LEU A 169 -12.83 -10.84 -17.49
N GLN A 170 -13.60 -11.19 -18.52
CA GLN A 170 -13.83 -10.36 -19.70
C GLN A 170 -14.73 -9.15 -19.39
N SER A 171 -15.65 -9.30 -18.43
CA SER A 171 -16.64 -8.27 -18.09
C SER A 171 -16.13 -7.12 -17.20
N VAL A 172 -14.84 -7.12 -16.83
CA VAL A 172 -14.25 -6.13 -15.90
C VAL A 172 -14.37 -4.72 -16.48
N PRO A 173 -15.22 -3.84 -15.90
CA PRO A 173 -15.57 -2.57 -16.55
C PRO A 173 -14.65 -1.41 -16.15
N GLN A 174 -13.83 -1.58 -15.10
CA GLN A 174 -13.06 -0.49 -14.51
C GLN A 174 -11.61 -0.50 -14.99
N PRO A 175 -11.09 0.60 -15.57
CA PRO A 175 -9.72 0.68 -16.07
C PRO A 175 -8.65 0.34 -15.03
N GLN A 176 -8.81 0.79 -13.78
CA GLN A 176 -7.85 0.50 -12.73
C GLN A 176 -7.76 -1.01 -12.45
N LEU A 177 -8.89 -1.70 -12.32
CA LEU A 177 -8.94 -3.16 -12.12
C LEU A 177 -8.35 -3.91 -13.31
N ALA A 178 -8.71 -3.51 -14.53
CA ALA A 178 -8.15 -4.08 -15.75
C ALA A 178 -6.62 -3.94 -15.80
N ALA A 179 -6.07 -2.80 -15.36
CA ALA A 179 -4.64 -2.60 -15.26
C ALA A 179 -3.99 -3.55 -14.24
N PHE A 180 -4.57 -3.71 -13.05
CA PHE A 180 -4.05 -4.65 -12.05
C PHE A 180 -4.11 -6.10 -12.54
N PHE A 181 -5.22 -6.52 -13.14
CA PHE A 181 -5.37 -7.87 -13.68
C PHE A 181 -4.37 -8.12 -14.82
N LYS A 182 -4.24 -7.18 -15.76
CA LYS A 182 -3.21 -7.25 -16.81
C LYS A 182 -1.81 -7.36 -16.23
N SER A 183 -1.46 -6.52 -15.26
CA SER A 183 -0.14 -6.55 -14.61
C SER A 183 0.17 -7.91 -14.00
N ARG A 184 -0.76 -8.48 -13.22
CA ARG A 184 -0.57 -9.81 -12.60
C ARG A 184 -0.56 -10.94 -13.62
N MET A 185 -1.37 -10.86 -14.69
CA MET A 185 -1.37 -11.86 -15.76
C MET A 185 -0.06 -11.88 -16.54
N LEU A 186 0.55 -10.71 -16.78
CA LEU A 186 1.84 -10.60 -17.46
C LEU A 186 3.00 -11.24 -16.66
N GLN A 187 2.86 -11.37 -15.34
CA GLN A 187 3.85 -12.05 -14.49
C GLN A 187 3.80 -13.58 -14.60
N LYS A 188 2.73 -14.15 -15.16
CA LYS A 188 2.64 -15.61 -15.36
C LYS A 188 3.68 -16.07 -16.40
N PRO A 189 4.52 -17.07 -16.08
CA PRO A 189 5.56 -17.53 -17.00
C PRO A 189 4.99 -18.27 -18.22
N VAL A 190 3.85 -18.94 -18.05
CA VAL A 190 3.11 -19.64 -19.11
C VAL A 190 1.66 -19.18 -19.06
N ARG A 191 1.14 -18.81 -20.22
CA ARG A 191 -0.25 -18.38 -20.42
C ARG A 191 -0.92 -19.23 -21.48
N SER A 192 -2.21 -19.47 -21.29
CA SER A 192 -3.11 -20.08 -22.27
C SER A 192 -3.57 -19.04 -23.31
N PRO A 193 -4.10 -19.48 -24.47
CA PRO A 193 -4.66 -18.56 -25.47
C PRO A 193 -5.77 -17.65 -24.92
N ASP A 194 -6.61 -18.17 -24.02
CA ASP A 194 -7.68 -17.41 -23.38
C ASP A 194 -7.12 -16.28 -22.48
N GLU A 195 -6.02 -16.56 -21.78
CA GLU A 195 -5.34 -15.56 -20.94
C GLU A 195 -4.64 -14.49 -21.77
N ASP A 196 -4.06 -14.85 -22.92
CA ASP A 196 -3.52 -13.86 -23.86
C ASP A 196 -4.64 -13.00 -24.46
N GLN A 197 -5.83 -13.56 -24.71
CA GLN A 197 -7.00 -12.80 -25.14
C GLN A 197 -7.48 -11.82 -24.06
N LEU A 198 -7.47 -12.22 -22.78
CA LEU A 198 -7.78 -11.32 -21.66
C LEU A 198 -6.82 -10.12 -21.60
N ILE A 199 -5.53 -10.32 -21.85
CA ILE A 199 -4.55 -9.22 -21.93
C ILE A 199 -4.93 -8.21 -23.02
N VAL A 200 -5.38 -8.69 -24.19
CA VAL A 200 -5.83 -7.81 -25.29
C VAL A 200 -7.05 -7.00 -24.86
N ILE A 201 -8.05 -7.66 -24.25
CA ILE A 201 -9.27 -7.01 -23.75
C ILE A 201 -8.92 -5.93 -22.72
N TRP A 202 -8.15 -6.28 -21.69
CA TRP A 202 -7.76 -5.32 -20.65
C TRP A 202 -6.87 -4.20 -21.20
N THR A 203 -6.05 -4.47 -22.21
CA THR A 203 -5.28 -3.43 -22.91
C THR A 203 -6.20 -2.42 -23.60
N ALA A 204 -7.25 -2.90 -24.27
CA ALA A 204 -8.25 -2.01 -24.85
C ALA A 204 -9.01 -1.22 -23.78
N THR A 205 -9.33 -1.82 -22.64
CA THR A 205 -10.02 -1.17 -21.52
C THR A 205 -9.21 -0.05 -20.88
N VAL A 206 -7.88 -0.21 -20.76
CA VAL A 206 -7.03 0.82 -20.14
C VAL A 206 -6.60 1.92 -21.11
N LYS A 207 -6.70 1.68 -22.42
CA LYS A 207 -6.15 2.58 -23.44
C LYS A 207 -6.69 4.00 -23.32
N GLY A 208 -5.79 4.98 -23.30
CA GLY A 208 -6.15 6.40 -23.20
C GLY A 208 -6.66 6.84 -21.82
N THR A 209 -6.54 5.98 -20.79
CA THR A 209 -6.80 6.33 -19.40
C THR A 209 -5.51 6.60 -18.64
N GLU A 210 -5.59 7.14 -17.43
CA GLU A 210 -4.39 7.32 -16.58
C GLU A 210 -3.72 6.00 -16.12
N PHE A 211 -4.36 4.86 -16.39
CA PHE A 211 -3.89 3.51 -16.09
C PHE A 211 -3.22 2.84 -17.29
N ASP A 212 -3.13 3.54 -18.43
CA ASP A 212 -2.34 3.13 -19.59
C ASP A 212 -0.84 3.36 -19.36
N ILE A 213 -0.26 2.55 -18.48
CA ILE A 213 1.14 2.70 -18.03
C ILE A 213 2.15 1.96 -18.92
N TRP A 214 1.69 1.22 -19.94
CA TRP A 214 2.54 0.39 -20.80
C TRP A 214 2.87 1.04 -22.16
N GLU A 215 2.15 2.08 -22.59
CA GLU A 215 2.50 2.85 -23.79
C GLU A 215 3.53 3.98 -23.51
N ALA A 216 3.99 4.15 -22.26
CA ALA A 216 4.94 5.20 -21.85
C ALA A 216 6.42 4.76 -21.79
N ALA A 217 6.82 3.73 -22.55
CA ALA A 217 8.21 3.29 -22.68
C ALA A 217 8.85 3.78 -23.99
#